data_AF-A0A1S3YVU5-F1
#
_entry.id   AF-A0A1S3YVU5-F1
#
_cell.length_a   1.000
_cell.length_b   1.000
_cell.length_c   1.000
_cell.angle_alpha   90.00
_cell.angle_beta   90.00
_cell.angle_gamma   90.00
#
_symmetry.space_group_name_H-M   'P 1'
#
loop_
_entity.id
_entity.type
_entity.pdbx_description
1 polymer ?
#
loop_
_entity_poly.entity_id
_entity_poly.type
_entity_poly.pdbx_seq_one_letter_code
_entity_poly.pdbx_strand_id
1 'polypeptide(L)'
;MTEDTFAFSEEDLETLAEPYDALVISFLLSKVQIKRVLVDPSSSANVIRSKVVEQLGLLDQIMPASQVLHNFNMDGEIKKREILFLVDMSGAVQNTKFHVIISDMRYNALLGRPWIHSMRAVPSTLHQMIKFPTTMA
;
A
#
# COMPACT_ATOMS: atom_id res chain seq x y z
N MET A 1 -24.42 18.43 9.37
CA MET A 1 -23.13 17.96 8.84
C MET A 1 -23.44 17.19 7.58
N THR A 2 -23.06 17.72 6.42
CA THR A 2 -23.22 17.00 5.15
C THR A 2 -22.18 15.89 5.11
N GLU A 3 -22.61 14.64 5.03
CA GLU A 3 -21.72 13.52 4.75
C GLU A 3 -21.23 13.68 3.30
N ASP A 4 -19.96 14.01 3.12
CA ASP A 4 -19.33 13.93 1.80
C ASP A 4 -19.41 12.47 1.33
N THR A 5 -20.28 12.24 0.35
CA THR A 5 -20.55 10.92 -0.20
C THR A 5 -19.53 10.63 -1.30
N PHE A 6 -18.61 9.69 -1.05
CA PHE A 6 -17.70 9.18 -2.07
C PHE A 6 -18.41 8.13 -2.93
N ALA A 7 -19.04 8.56 -4.02
CA ALA A 7 -19.58 7.66 -5.05
C ALA A 7 -18.68 7.65 -6.30
N PHE A 8 -18.57 6.49 -6.95
CA PHE A 8 -18.03 6.40 -8.31
C PHE A 8 -19.16 6.55 -9.34
N SER A 9 -18.83 7.14 -10.48
CA SER A 9 -19.74 7.45 -11.59
C SER A 9 -19.17 6.96 -12.92
N GLU A 10 -19.95 6.97 -13.99
CA GLU A 10 -19.45 6.63 -15.34
C GLU A 10 -18.34 7.58 -15.82
N GLU A 11 -18.31 8.82 -15.32
CA GLU A 11 -17.22 9.77 -15.59
C GLU A 11 -15.88 9.32 -14.99
N ASP A 12 -15.94 8.50 -13.94
CA ASP A 12 -14.79 7.89 -13.29
C ASP A 12 -14.31 6.64 -14.03
N LEU A 13 -15.03 6.16 -15.04
CA LEU A 13 -14.63 4.97 -15.78
C LEU A 13 -13.47 5.34 -16.73
N GLU A 14 -12.25 4.91 -16.39
CA GLU A 14 -11.17 4.99 -17.38
C GLU A 14 -11.53 4.12 -18.59
N THR A 15 -11.56 4.71 -19.79
CA THR A 15 -11.68 3.97 -21.06
C THR A 15 -10.36 3.25 -21.36
N LEU A 16 -10.00 2.30 -20.52
CA LEU A 16 -8.92 1.36 -20.76
C LEU A 16 -9.44 0.26 -21.70
N ALA A 17 -8.61 -0.10 -22.68
CA ALA A 17 -8.97 -1.11 -23.68
C ALA A 17 -9.20 -2.50 -23.08
N GLU A 18 -8.70 -2.75 -21.87
CA GLU A 18 -8.90 -3.99 -21.12
C GLU A 18 -9.12 -3.68 -19.63
N PRO A 19 -10.13 -4.29 -18.97
CA PRO A 19 -10.28 -4.19 -17.52
C PRO A 19 -9.10 -4.90 -16.83
N TYR A 20 -8.33 -4.16 -16.03
CA TYR A 20 -7.31 -4.79 -15.19
C TYR A 20 -8.00 -5.50 -14.02
N ASP A 21 -7.70 -6.79 -13.82
CA ASP A 21 -8.19 -7.59 -12.67
C ASP A 21 -7.71 -7.05 -11.30
N ALA A 22 -6.81 -6.07 -11.30
CA ALA A 22 -6.19 -5.52 -10.10
C ALA A 22 -6.02 -4.01 -10.20
N LEU A 23 -6.13 -3.32 -9.05
CA LEU A 23 -5.89 -1.89 -8.96
C LEU A 23 -4.42 -1.63 -8.66
N VAL A 24 -3.72 -1.00 -9.60
CA VAL A 24 -2.27 -0.76 -9.52
C VAL A 24 -1.98 0.73 -9.59
N ILE A 25 -1.36 1.26 -8.54
CA ILE A 25 -1.10 2.69 -8.40
C ILE A 25 0.40 3.00 -8.28
N SER A 26 0.70 4.28 -8.13
CA SER A 26 2.00 4.76 -7.67
C SER A 26 1.80 5.70 -6.49
N PHE A 27 2.75 5.72 -5.55
CA PHE A 27 2.77 6.67 -4.42
C PHE A 27 4.16 7.25 -4.22
N LEU A 28 4.26 8.36 -3.49
CA LEU A 28 5.53 8.93 -3.09
C LEU A 28 5.95 8.38 -1.72
N LEU A 29 7.16 7.85 -1.65
CA LEU A 29 7.79 7.36 -0.43
C LEU A 29 9.05 8.19 -0.22
N SER A 30 9.09 9.01 0.84
CA SER A 30 10.24 9.89 1.10
C SER A 30 10.67 10.70 -0.14
N LYS A 31 9.70 11.23 -0.91
CA LYS A 31 9.88 11.97 -2.18
C LYS A 31 10.34 11.13 -3.38
N VAL A 32 10.46 9.80 -3.24
CA VAL A 32 10.73 8.89 -4.36
C VAL A 32 9.44 8.24 -4.82
N GLN A 33 9.17 8.27 -6.12
CA GLN A 33 7.98 7.63 -6.67
C GLN A 33 8.14 6.11 -6.74
N ILE A 34 7.31 5.40 -6.00
CA ILE A 34 7.19 3.95 -6.06
C ILE A 34 6.06 3.61 -7.03
N LYS A 35 6.40 2.96 -8.14
CA LYS A 35 5.44 2.52 -9.17
C LYS A 35 5.01 1.07 -8.95
N ARG A 36 3.94 0.63 -9.62
CA ARG A 36 3.44 -0.75 -9.61
C ARG A 36 3.14 -1.23 -8.18
N VAL A 37 2.32 -0.46 -7.47
CA VAL A 37 1.85 -0.78 -6.13
C VAL A 37 0.46 -1.37 -6.23
N LEU A 38 0.29 -2.60 -5.74
CA LEU A 38 -1.01 -3.24 -5.71
C LEU A 38 -1.83 -2.70 -4.54
N VAL A 39 -3.09 -2.34 -4.78
CA VAL A 39 -4.06 -2.07 -3.71
C VAL A 39 -4.97 -3.27 -3.56
N ASP A 40 -4.90 -3.92 -2.40
CA ASP A 40 -5.56 -5.20 -2.16
C ASP A 40 -6.38 -5.17 -0.86
N PRO A 41 -7.72 -4.98 -0.95
CA PRO A 41 -8.62 -5.03 0.20
C PRO A 41 -8.66 -6.39 0.91
N SER A 42 -8.21 -7.47 0.26
CA SER A 42 -8.16 -8.81 0.86
C SER A 42 -6.93 -9.03 1.75
N SER A 43 -5.88 -8.21 1.57
CA SER A 43 -4.66 -8.30 2.37
C SER A 43 -4.83 -7.72 3.76
N SER A 44 -4.32 -8.42 4.78
CA SER A 44 -4.26 -7.94 6.18
C SER A 44 -3.04 -7.06 6.48
N ALA A 45 -2.09 -6.93 5.55
CA ALA A 45 -0.83 -6.24 5.77
C ALA A 45 -0.42 -5.39 4.56
N ASN A 46 0.32 -4.31 4.82
CA ASN A 46 1.10 -3.65 3.78
C ASN A 46 2.45 -4.36 3.66
N VAL A 47 2.94 -4.49 2.43
CA VAL A 47 4.15 -5.23 2.11
C VAL A 47 5.01 -4.43 1.15
N ILE A 48 6.32 -4.44 1.34
CA ILE A 48 7.28 -3.86 0.41
C ILE A 48 8.38 -4.87 0.10
N ARG A 49 8.83 -4.93 -1.14
CA ARG A 49 9.93 -5.82 -1.53
C ARG A 49 11.24 -5.32 -0.93
N SER A 50 12.08 -6.24 -0.43
CA SER A 50 13.41 -5.90 0.09
C SER A 50 14.24 -5.13 -0.94
N LYS A 51 14.18 -5.54 -2.22
CA LYS A 51 14.87 -4.87 -3.33
C LYS A 51 14.54 -3.38 -3.44
N VAL A 52 13.30 -2.98 -3.13
CA VAL A 52 12.91 -1.56 -3.14
C VAL A 52 13.59 -0.83 -1.99
N VAL A 53 13.58 -1.42 -0.79
CA VAL A 53 14.25 -0.85 0.39
C VAL A 53 15.77 -0.74 0.17
N GLU A 54 16.37 -1.75 -0.46
CA GLU A 54 17.79 -1.77 -0.86
C GLU A 54 18.11 -0.65 -1.85
N GLN A 55 17.30 -0.47 -2.90
CA GLN A 55 17.48 0.57 -3.91
C GLN A 55 17.32 1.98 -3.34
N LEU A 56 16.52 2.14 -2.29
CA LEU A 56 16.36 3.40 -1.58
C LEU A 56 17.49 3.65 -0.56
N GLY A 57 18.35 2.67 -0.29
CA GLY A 57 19.41 2.76 0.70
C GLY A 57 18.90 2.80 2.14
N LEU A 58 17.74 2.19 2.43
CA LEU A 58 17.04 2.27 3.72
C LEU A 58 17.10 0.97 4.53
N LEU A 59 18.11 0.14 4.28
CA LEU A 59 18.28 -1.14 4.96
C LEU A 59 18.52 -0.99 6.47
N ASP A 60 19.14 0.12 6.88
CA ASP A 60 19.43 0.49 8.26
C ASP A 60 18.18 0.88 9.06
N GLN A 61 17.10 1.24 8.37
CA GLN A 61 15.81 1.60 8.97
C GLN A 61 14.88 0.39 9.19
N ILE A 62 15.30 -0.80 8.75
CA ILE A 62 14.52 -2.02 8.96
C ILE A 62 14.60 -2.43 10.43
N MET A 63 13.44 -2.47 11.07
CA MET A 63 13.29 -2.93 12.44
C MET A 63 12.91 -4.41 12.47
N PRO A 64 13.41 -5.20 13.43
CA PRO A 64 12.79 -6.49 13.76
C PRO A 64 11.34 -6.24 14.16
N ALA A 65 10.39 -6.96 13.56
CA ALA A 65 8.99 -6.86 13.95
C ALA A 65 8.85 -7.22 15.42
N SER A 66 8.27 -6.33 16.22
CA SER A 66 8.10 -6.52 17.66
C SER A 66 7.08 -7.61 18.01
N GLN A 67 6.45 -8.25 17.02
CA GLN A 67 5.37 -9.20 17.22
C GLN A 67 5.82 -10.61 16.84
N VAL A 68 6.27 -11.33 17.86
CA VAL A 68 6.17 -12.79 17.89
C VAL A 68 4.70 -13.13 17.62
N LEU A 69 4.36 -13.52 16.38
CA LEU A 69 3.13 -14.27 16.16
C LEU A 69 3.38 -15.65 16.76
N HIS A 70 3.04 -15.79 18.03
CA HIS A 70 2.81 -17.10 18.60
C HIS A 70 1.70 -17.74 17.77
N ASN A 71 1.93 -18.97 17.32
CA ASN A 71 1.11 -19.75 16.37
C ASN A 71 1.54 -19.55 14.92
N PHE A 72 2.64 -20.17 14.53
CA PHE A 72 2.65 -21.25 13.52
C PHE A 72 4.07 -21.84 13.54
N ASN A 73 4.21 -23.02 14.16
CA ASN A 73 5.42 -23.84 14.04
C ASN A 73 5.58 -24.25 12.58
N MET A 74 6.41 -23.53 11.83
CA MET A 74 7.06 -24.02 10.62
C MET A 74 8.50 -23.52 10.66
N ASP A 75 9.38 -24.49 10.57
CA ASP A 75 10.83 -24.43 10.60
C ASP A 75 11.39 -23.30 9.72
N GLY A 76 12.21 -22.42 10.33
CA GLY A 76 12.81 -21.24 9.70
C GLY A 76 12.27 -19.94 10.27
N GLU A 77 12.94 -19.40 11.29
CA GLU A 77 12.73 -18.03 11.77
C GLU A 77 13.04 -17.00 10.66
N ILE A 78 12.11 -16.79 9.74
CA ILE A 78 12.08 -15.57 8.93
C ILE A 78 11.70 -14.47 9.91
N LYS A 79 12.71 -13.90 10.57
CA LYS A 79 12.56 -12.72 11.43
C LYS A 79 11.76 -11.70 10.63
N LYS A 80 10.49 -11.51 11.01
CA LYS A 80 9.63 -10.53 10.36
C LYS A 80 10.33 -9.19 10.45
N ARG A 81 10.51 -8.55 9.32
CA ARG A 81 11.19 -7.25 9.18
C ARG A 81 10.13 -6.23 8.86
N GLU A 82 10.06 -5.18 9.66
CA GLU A 82 9.12 -4.08 9.49
C GLU A 82 9.88 -2.79 9.18
N ILE A 83 9.23 -1.90 8.45
CA ILE A 83 9.73 -0.56 8.20
C ILE A 83 8.56 0.43 8.20
N LEU A 84 8.79 1.64 8.71
CA LEU A 84 7.82 2.73 8.73
C LEU A 84 8.20 3.76 7.66
N PHE A 85 7.25 4.10 6.80
CA PHE A 85 7.44 5.09 5.75
C PHE A 85 6.36 6.16 5.75
N LEU A 86 6.75 7.39 5.46
CA LEU A 86 5.81 8.43 5.06
C LEU A 86 5.40 8.19 3.61
N VAL A 87 4.17 7.72 3.44
CA VAL A 87 3.51 7.54 2.15
C VAL A 87 2.72 8.81 1.86
N ASP A 88 3.06 9.45 0.75
CA ASP A 88 2.34 10.60 0.22
C ASP A 88 1.51 10.15 -1.00
N MET A 89 0.20 10.34 -0.86
CA MET A 89 -0.81 10.09 -1.87
C MET A 89 -1.52 11.39 -2.18
N SER A 90 -1.05 12.07 -3.23
CA SER A 90 -1.60 13.34 -3.71
C SER A 90 -1.73 14.42 -2.63
N GLY A 91 -0.73 14.54 -1.75
CA GLY A 91 -0.69 15.51 -0.65
C GLY A 91 -1.22 14.98 0.69
N ALA A 92 -1.90 13.83 0.70
CA ALA A 92 -2.27 13.14 1.93
C ALA A 92 -1.09 12.26 2.39
N VAL A 93 -0.32 12.78 3.36
CA VAL A 93 0.88 12.12 3.88
C VAL A 93 0.57 11.34 5.14
N GLN A 94 0.91 10.05 5.16
CA GLN A 94 0.70 9.18 6.31
C GLN A 94 1.89 8.26 6.61
N ASN A 95 2.21 8.12 7.90
CA ASN A 95 3.14 7.10 8.37
C ASN A 95 2.53 5.70 8.26
N THR A 96 3.12 4.85 7.43
CA THR A 96 2.60 3.56 7.03
C THR A 96 3.63 2.48 7.36
N LYS A 97 3.20 1.48 8.14
CA LYS A 97 4.01 0.30 8.43
C LYS A 97 3.93 -0.69 7.27
N PHE A 98 5.09 -1.17 6.83
CA PHE A 98 5.24 -2.23 5.83
C PHE A 98 6.00 -3.41 6.40
N HIS A 99 5.59 -4.62 6.00
CA HIS A 99 6.43 -5.80 6.12
C HIS A 99 7.39 -5.87 4.94
N VAL A 100 8.67 -6.09 5.23
CA VAL A 100 9.71 -6.27 4.21
C VAL A 100 9.80 -7.74 3.88
N ILE A 101 9.58 -8.10 2.62
CA ILE A 101 9.67 -9.48 2.16
C ILE A 101 10.69 -9.64 1.04
N ILE A 102 11.33 -10.81 1.00
CA ILE A 102 12.10 -11.26 -0.15
C ILE A 102 11.13 -12.02 -1.05
N SER A 103 10.82 -11.47 -2.22
CA SER A 103 9.86 -12.09 -3.14
C SER A 103 10.06 -11.64 -4.59
N ASP A 104 9.70 -12.52 -5.52
CA ASP A 104 9.65 -12.28 -6.97
C ASP A 104 8.28 -11.77 -7.44
N MET A 105 7.51 -11.16 -6.55
CA MET A 105 6.27 -10.45 -6.91
C MET A 105 6.48 -9.45 -8.05
N ARG A 106 5.46 -9.35 -8.91
CA ARG A 106 5.38 -8.39 -10.03
C ARG A 106 5.18 -6.94 -9.58
N TYR A 107 4.86 -6.71 -8.31
CA TYR A 107 4.58 -5.40 -7.72
C TYR A 107 5.71 -4.99 -6.78
N ASN A 108 6.00 -3.70 -6.69
CA ASN A 108 7.06 -3.19 -5.80
C ASN A 108 6.61 -3.13 -4.34
N ALA A 109 5.32 -2.88 -4.13
CA ALA A 109 4.67 -2.87 -2.83
C ALA A 109 3.20 -3.31 -2.96
N LEU A 110 2.59 -3.60 -1.82
CA LEU A 110 1.18 -3.88 -1.65
C LEU A 110 0.64 -3.02 -0.50
N LEU A 111 -0.47 -2.32 -0.75
CA LEU A 111 -1.24 -1.62 0.26
C LEU A 111 -2.47 -2.46 0.61
N GLY A 112 -2.50 -2.96 1.84
CA GLY A 112 -3.58 -3.78 2.34
C GLY A 112 -4.58 -2.98 3.16
N ARG A 113 -5.47 -3.70 3.86
CA ARG A 113 -6.46 -3.12 4.78
C ARG A 113 -5.89 -2.10 5.77
N PRO A 114 -4.69 -2.27 6.37
CA PRO A 114 -4.18 -1.28 7.32
C PRO A 114 -4.04 0.12 6.71
N TRP A 115 -3.47 0.23 5.51
CA TRP A 115 -3.36 1.53 4.83
C TRP A 115 -4.72 2.01 4.31
N ILE A 116 -5.49 1.12 3.67
CA ILE A 116 -6.81 1.44 3.10
C ILE A 116 -7.74 2.02 4.17
N HIS A 117 -7.87 1.34 5.31
CA HIS A 117 -8.73 1.80 6.40
C HIS A 117 -8.22 3.10 7.01
N SER A 118 -6.90 3.24 7.15
CA SER A 118 -6.37 4.44 7.80
C SER A 118 -6.49 5.70 6.95
N MET A 119 -6.43 5.57 5.63
CA MET A 119 -6.70 6.64 4.68
C MET A 119 -8.21 6.83 4.43
N ARG A 120 -9.06 5.96 5.00
CA ARG A 120 -10.49 5.87 4.68
C ARG A 120 -10.71 5.77 3.17
N ALA A 121 -9.81 5.05 2.50
CA ALA A 121 -9.78 4.94 1.06
C ALA A 121 -10.81 3.92 0.57
N VAL A 122 -11.43 4.22 -0.57
CA VAL A 122 -12.35 3.36 -1.30
C VAL A 122 -11.70 3.05 -2.66
N PRO A 123 -11.06 1.88 -2.79
CA PRO A 123 -10.53 1.44 -4.08
C PRO A 123 -11.64 0.86 -4.97
N SER A 124 -11.55 1.11 -6.27
CA SER A 124 -12.41 0.49 -7.27
C SER A 124 -11.57 -0.06 -8.43
N THR A 125 -11.58 -1.38 -8.60
CA THR A 125 -10.97 -2.05 -9.76
C THR A 125 -11.76 -1.81 -11.04
N LEU A 126 -13.08 -1.58 -10.94
CA LEU A 126 -13.91 -1.25 -12.11
C LEU A 126 -13.51 0.10 -12.72
N HIS A 127 -13.34 1.12 -11.88
CA HIS A 127 -12.99 2.48 -12.30
C HIS A 127 -11.47 2.71 -12.36
N GLN A 128 -10.67 1.71 -11.97
CA GLN A 128 -9.21 1.82 -11.82
C GLN A 128 -8.77 3.02 -10.96
N MET A 129 -9.56 3.36 -9.94
CA MET A 129 -9.35 4.56 -9.12
C MET A 129 -9.51 4.31 -7.63
N ILE A 130 -8.96 5.23 -6.84
CA ILE A 130 -9.10 5.27 -5.38
C ILE A 130 -9.62 6.64 -4.99
N LYS A 131 -10.69 6.67 -4.20
CA LYS A 131 -11.20 7.88 -3.56
C LYS A 131 -10.88 7.85 -2.07
N PHE A 132 -10.48 8.98 -1.50
CA PHE A 132 -10.23 9.11 -0.07
C PHE A 132 -10.48 10.57 0.36
N PRO A 133 -10.83 10.83 1.63
CA PRO A 133 -11.00 12.18 2.14
C PRO A 133 -9.69 12.97 2.01
N THR A 134 -9.74 14.09 1.29
CA THR A 134 -8.66 15.09 1.29
C THR A 134 -9.12 16.23 2.17
N THR A 135 -8.36 16.57 3.22
CA THR A 135 -8.63 17.81 3.95
C THR A 135 -8.31 18.96 3.00
N MET A 136 -9.34 19.64 2.49
CA MET A 136 -9.15 20.93 1.86
C MET A 136 -8.54 21.84 2.94
N ALA A 137 -7.29 22.27 2.72
CA ALA A 137 -6.61 23.24 3.58
C ALA A 137 -7.18 24.65 3.37
#